data_AF-A0A671V0W4-F1
#
_entry.id   AF-A0A671V0W4-F1
#
_cell.length_a   1.000
_cell.length_b   1.000
_cell.length_c   1.000
_cell.angle_alpha   90.00
_cell.angle_beta   90.00
_cell.angle_gamma   90.00
#
_symmetry.space_group_name_H-M   'P 1'
#
loop_
_entity.id
_entity.type
_entity.pdbx_description
1 polymer ?
#
loop_
_entity_poly.entity_id
_entity_poly.type
_entity_poly.pdbx_seq_one_letter_code
_entity_poly.pdbx_strand_id
1 'polypeptide(L)'
;MTKTKDKEEKDKGSSVRLPAEPGEYLVLLADRKLLELPLEALSVLQGEGLTSVSRDFSLQLLHSRLNREEPEKVESDNKKETKGGKGTKARGDQSQAIKVMPLPSNTFPVDTRNFKYIVDPHNEGHFEGTSLSMRMKEILERHNQHFTHLWEGFVGSKQKPSLSEVEQLLCRCSAFIYLGMERFMANIPPAKLAALNLSECRMALFFDMVQNNASVFRQLNSDMHKSSEQFALEKPLETALLMSLGGVDCIVVNQWQTSLQQNTQNLAKVLDNLLRERQTSGQTIHALRRGDSSEIPYHKVTESYDQELLTDSKEDEVHHKMTLTSSAFNCILYGLPYLIVT
;
A
#
# COMPACT_ATOMS: atom_id res chain seq x y z
N MET A 1 -36.94 -5.78 -60.10
CA MET A 1 -36.64 -6.41 -58.80
C MET A 1 -35.14 -6.51 -58.64
N THR A 2 -34.54 -5.77 -57.70
CA THR A 2 -33.32 -6.16 -56.96
C THR A 2 -33.14 -5.16 -55.82
N LYS A 3 -32.72 -5.64 -54.64
CA LYS A 3 -32.18 -4.78 -53.58
C LYS A 3 -30.67 -4.89 -53.65
N THR A 4 -29.97 -3.76 -53.70
CA THR A 4 -28.58 -3.67 -53.28
C THR A 4 -28.57 -2.80 -52.03
N LYS A 5 -27.77 -3.18 -51.04
CA LYS A 5 -27.86 -2.63 -49.67
C LYS A 5 -26.52 -1.99 -49.32
N ASP A 6 -26.55 -0.70 -49.01
CA ASP A 6 -25.36 0.04 -48.59
C ASP A 6 -24.73 -0.59 -47.35
N LYS A 7 -23.40 -0.55 -47.31
CA LYS A 7 -22.61 -1.00 -46.19
C LYS A 7 -21.38 -0.12 -46.07
N GLU A 8 -21.53 0.95 -45.30
CA GLU A 8 -20.44 1.86 -44.93
C GLU A 8 -19.26 1.08 -44.35
N GLU A 9 -18.05 1.40 -44.80
CA GLU A 9 -16.83 0.97 -44.11
C GLU A 9 -16.68 1.80 -42.84
N LYS A 10 -16.98 1.19 -41.68
CA LYS A 10 -16.75 1.83 -40.38
C LYS A 10 -15.33 1.52 -39.91
N ASP A 11 -14.54 2.58 -39.80
CA ASP A 11 -13.08 2.53 -39.64
C ASP A 11 -12.62 1.82 -38.35
N LYS A 12 -11.46 1.16 -38.40
CA LYS A 12 -10.88 0.34 -37.33
C LYS A 12 -10.00 1.16 -36.38
N GLY A 13 -10.58 2.21 -35.79
CA GLY A 13 -9.92 3.09 -34.82
C GLY A 13 -9.70 2.49 -33.41
N SER A 14 -9.34 1.22 -33.27
CA SER A 14 -8.99 0.65 -31.96
C SER A 14 -7.56 1.07 -31.57
N SER A 15 -7.42 2.20 -30.87
CA SER A 15 -6.16 2.65 -30.30
C SER A 15 -5.71 1.71 -29.18
N VAL A 16 -5.01 0.64 -29.55
CA VAL A 16 -4.22 -0.16 -28.62
C VAL A 16 -3.20 0.79 -28.00
N ARG A 17 -3.41 1.19 -26.75
CA ARG A 17 -2.34 1.78 -25.94
C ARG A 17 -1.20 0.76 -25.94
N LEU A 18 -0.09 1.12 -26.58
CA LEU A 18 1.16 0.40 -26.39
C LEU A 18 1.47 0.38 -24.88
N PRO A 19 2.13 -0.67 -24.36
CA PRO A 19 2.64 -0.64 -23.00
C PRO A 19 3.46 0.64 -22.82
N ALA A 20 3.24 1.35 -21.71
CA ALA A 20 4.14 2.43 -21.34
C ALA A 20 5.56 1.83 -21.17
N GLU A 21 6.58 2.60 -21.54
CA GLU A 21 7.98 2.25 -21.27
C GLU A 21 8.12 1.82 -19.79
N PRO A 22 8.81 0.70 -19.49
CA PRO A 22 8.94 0.19 -18.13
C PRO A 22 9.90 1.07 -17.33
N GLY A 23 9.42 2.25 -16.92
CA GLY A 23 10.23 3.28 -16.27
C GLY A 23 10.83 2.84 -14.94
N GLU A 24 11.91 3.50 -14.57
CA GLU A 24 12.92 2.99 -13.65
C GLU A 24 12.44 2.86 -12.20
N TYR A 25 13.04 1.91 -11.50
CA TYR A 25 12.80 1.59 -10.10
C TYR A 25 14.09 1.79 -9.30
N LEU A 26 14.04 2.69 -8.31
CA LEU A 26 15.20 2.98 -7.45
C LEU A 26 14.97 2.45 -6.03
N VAL A 27 15.98 1.77 -5.48
CA VAL A 27 16.05 1.37 -4.06
C VAL A 27 17.18 2.14 -3.40
N LEU A 28 16.84 3.06 -2.49
CA LEU A 28 17.80 3.90 -1.77
C LEU A 28 18.39 3.17 -0.56
N LEU A 29 19.71 2.98 -0.55
CA LEU A 29 20.47 2.63 0.64
C LEU A 29 21.13 3.91 1.18
N ALA A 30 20.81 4.28 2.43
CA ALA A 30 21.32 5.50 3.05
C ALA A 30 21.62 5.29 4.54
N ASP A 31 22.50 6.12 5.12
CA ASP A 31 22.79 6.10 6.55
C ASP A 31 21.53 6.38 7.39
N ARG A 32 21.46 5.83 8.60
CA ARG A 32 20.33 5.99 9.53
C ARG A 32 19.91 7.45 9.75
N LYS A 33 20.86 8.40 9.74
CA LYS A 33 20.56 9.84 9.88
C LYS A 33 19.94 10.45 8.62
N LEU A 34 20.29 9.92 7.44
CA LEU A 34 19.71 10.36 6.17
C LEU A 34 18.31 9.76 5.95
N LEU A 35 18.03 8.58 6.50
CA LEU A 35 16.69 7.98 6.50
C LEU A 35 15.66 8.78 7.32
N GLU A 36 16.07 9.71 8.19
CA GLU A 36 15.17 10.66 8.87
C GLU A 36 14.76 11.87 8.00
N LEU A 37 15.28 12.01 6.76
CA LEU A 37 14.96 13.06 5.78
C LEU A 37 13.98 12.59 4.69
N PRO A 38 13.28 13.49 3.96
CA PRO A 38 12.48 13.13 2.79
C PRO A 38 13.38 13.02 1.54
N LEU A 39 14.07 11.89 1.39
CA LEU A 39 14.99 11.68 0.26
C LEU A 39 14.26 11.72 -1.10
N GLU A 40 13.00 11.31 -1.13
CA GLU A 40 12.14 11.29 -2.33
C GLU A 40 11.58 12.68 -2.69
N ALA A 41 11.76 13.69 -1.84
CA ALA A 41 11.49 15.09 -2.17
C ALA A 41 12.63 15.76 -2.95
N LEU A 42 13.74 15.06 -3.21
CA LEU A 42 14.82 15.54 -4.07
C LEU A 42 14.35 15.58 -5.54
N SER A 43 14.59 16.70 -6.22
CA SER A 43 14.13 16.94 -7.61
C SER A 43 14.65 15.90 -8.61
N VAL A 44 15.86 15.38 -8.41
CA VAL A 44 16.43 14.29 -9.23
C VAL A 44 15.59 12.99 -9.19
N LEU A 45 14.83 12.77 -8.11
CA LEU A 45 13.96 11.60 -7.95
C LEU A 45 12.50 11.85 -8.41
N GLN A 46 12.20 13.04 -8.90
CA GLN A 46 10.88 13.46 -9.39
C GLN A 46 10.78 13.43 -10.93
N GLY A 47 11.88 13.13 -11.62
CA GLY A 47 11.97 13.07 -13.08
C GLY A 47 11.00 12.09 -13.73
N GLU A 48 10.76 12.26 -15.03
CA GLU A 48 9.73 11.53 -15.78
C GLU A 48 10.05 10.03 -15.97
N GLY A 49 11.34 9.67 -16.02
CA GLY A 49 11.78 8.28 -16.19
C GLY A 49 11.59 7.37 -14.96
N LEU A 50 11.57 7.92 -13.75
CA LEU A 50 11.40 7.14 -12.52
C LEU A 50 9.91 6.86 -12.24
N THR A 51 9.55 5.57 -12.15
CA THR A 51 8.18 5.13 -11.77
C THR A 51 8.09 4.63 -10.34
N SER A 52 9.21 4.38 -9.66
CA SER A 52 9.23 3.92 -8.27
C SER A 52 10.48 4.38 -7.52
N VAL A 53 10.31 4.78 -6.26
CA VAL A 53 11.41 4.99 -5.29
C VAL A 53 11.05 4.38 -3.94
N SER A 54 11.79 3.34 -3.52
CA SER A 54 11.77 2.77 -2.17
C SER A 54 13.12 2.95 -1.47
N ARG A 55 13.21 2.52 -0.21
CA ARG A 55 14.42 2.51 0.61
C ARG A 55 14.71 1.09 1.11
N ASP A 56 15.95 0.75 1.44
CA ASP A 56 16.25 -0.45 2.23
C ASP A 56 17.40 -0.16 3.22
N PHE A 57 17.60 -1.04 4.19
CA PHE A 57 18.56 -0.90 5.29
C PHE A 57 19.92 -1.54 4.96
N SER A 58 19.95 -2.57 4.11
CA SER A 58 21.21 -3.21 3.68
C SER A 58 21.04 -4.02 2.40
N LEU A 59 22.16 -4.27 1.71
CA LEU A 59 22.21 -5.19 0.56
C LEU A 59 21.83 -6.63 0.97
N GLN A 60 22.13 -7.02 2.21
CA GLN A 60 21.80 -8.35 2.75
C GLN A 60 20.29 -8.53 2.93
N LEU A 61 19.57 -7.51 3.41
CA LEU A 61 18.10 -7.55 3.52
C LEU A 61 17.45 -7.56 2.13
N LEU A 62 17.91 -6.70 1.23
CA LEU A 62 17.44 -6.68 -0.16
C LEU A 62 17.68 -8.04 -0.87
N HIS A 63 18.86 -8.63 -0.72
CA HIS A 63 19.20 -9.95 -1.27
C HIS A 63 18.34 -11.06 -0.65
N SER A 64 18.09 -11.02 0.66
CA SER A 64 17.24 -12.00 1.36
C SER A 64 15.80 -11.98 0.84
N ARG A 65 15.25 -10.78 0.60
CA ARG A 65 13.91 -10.57 0.03
C ARG A 65 13.80 -11.03 -1.43
N LEU A 66 14.81 -10.72 -2.25
CA LEU A 66 14.82 -11.08 -3.68
C LEU A 66 14.98 -12.58 -3.93
N ASN A 67 15.79 -13.27 -3.12
CA ASN A 67 16.06 -14.71 -3.25
C ASN A 67 15.23 -15.54 -2.26
N ARG A 68 14.09 -15.00 -1.80
CA ARG A 68 13.22 -15.70 -0.87
C ARG A 68 12.40 -16.74 -1.63
N GLU A 69 12.82 -18.00 -1.52
CA GLU A 69 12.07 -19.15 -2.05
C GLU A 69 10.61 -19.07 -1.56
N GLU A 70 9.65 -19.22 -2.48
CA GLU A 70 8.28 -19.50 -2.05
C GLU A 70 8.29 -20.89 -1.42
N PRO A 71 7.72 -21.09 -0.22
CA PRO A 71 7.72 -22.40 0.41
C PRO A 71 6.95 -23.37 -0.49
N GLU A 72 7.67 -24.33 -1.07
CA GLU A 72 7.07 -25.35 -1.93
C GLU A 72 5.89 -25.98 -1.19
N LYS A 73 4.73 -26.05 -1.87
CA LYS A 73 3.56 -26.74 -1.34
C LYS A 73 3.89 -28.22 -1.29
N VAL A 74 4.42 -28.66 -0.15
CA VAL A 74 4.99 -30.00 0.11
C VAL A 74 4.18 -31.05 -0.63
N GLU A 75 4.71 -31.52 -1.77
CA GLU A 75 4.08 -32.60 -2.51
C GLU A 75 4.11 -33.81 -1.58
N SER A 76 2.92 -34.32 -1.23
CA SER A 76 2.81 -35.30 -0.16
C SER A 76 3.46 -36.61 -0.60
N ASP A 77 4.69 -36.87 -0.15
CA ASP A 77 5.55 -37.98 -0.57
C ASP A 77 5.02 -39.35 -0.08
N ASN A 78 3.90 -39.76 -0.68
CA ASN A 78 3.23 -41.03 -0.44
C ASN A 78 3.74 -42.10 -1.40
N LYS A 79 5.06 -42.28 -1.45
CA LYS A 79 5.70 -43.37 -2.20
C LYS A 79 5.39 -44.72 -1.56
N LYS A 80 4.23 -45.31 -1.91
CA LYS A 80 3.86 -46.68 -1.55
C LYS A 80 3.56 -47.51 -2.79
N GLU A 81 4.61 -48.11 -3.35
CA GLU A 81 4.50 -49.09 -4.43
C GLU A 81 3.72 -50.33 -3.98
N THR A 82 2.66 -50.73 -4.70
CA THR A 82 2.39 -52.15 -4.95
C THR A 82 1.62 -52.35 -6.27
N LYS A 83 2.27 -53.05 -7.21
CA LYS A 83 1.74 -53.83 -8.35
C LYS A 83 0.25 -53.74 -8.73
N GLY A 84 0.01 -53.30 -9.97
CA GLY A 84 -0.73 -54.11 -10.95
C GLY A 84 -2.19 -53.74 -11.26
N GLY A 85 -2.48 -53.48 -12.54
CA GLY A 85 -3.83 -53.31 -13.07
C GLY A 85 -3.80 -53.04 -14.58
N LYS A 86 -4.74 -53.63 -15.34
CA LYS A 86 -4.79 -53.58 -16.82
C LYS A 86 -6.22 -53.26 -17.27
N GLY A 87 -6.48 -52.07 -17.84
CA GLY A 87 -7.78 -51.81 -18.48
C GLY A 87 -8.16 -50.35 -18.77
N THR A 88 -8.39 -50.09 -20.06
CA THR A 88 -9.48 -49.26 -20.65
C THR A 88 -9.71 -47.77 -20.29
N LYS A 89 -9.91 -47.02 -21.38
CA LYS A 89 -10.39 -45.62 -21.50
C LYS A 89 -11.64 -45.29 -20.65
N ALA A 90 -11.74 -44.05 -20.18
CA ALA A 90 -12.84 -43.11 -20.53
C ALA A 90 -12.59 -41.67 -20.02
N ARG A 91 -13.32 -40.69 -20.59
CA ARG A 91 -13.48 -39.27 -20.18
C ARG A 91 -12.21 -38.47 -19.84
N GLY A 92 -11.82 -37.60 -20.77
CA GLY A 92 -11.17 -36.35 -20.39
C GLY A 92 -12.21 -35.35 -19.85
N ASP A 93 -11.81 -34.50 -18.92
CA ASP A 93 -12.62 -33.43 -18.36
C ASP A 93 -11.97 -32.07 -18.69
N GLN A 94 -12.77 -31.07 -19.05
CA GLN A 94 -12.27 -29.78 -19.52
C GLN A 94 -12.09 -28.81 -18.35
N SER A 95 -11.01 -28.98 -17.59
CA SER A 95 -10.56 -27.99 -16.62
C SER A 95 -10.24 -26.67 -17.34
N GLN A 96 -11.18 -25.72 -17.24
CA GLN A 96 -11.06 -24.40 -17.85
C GLN A 96 -9.83 -23.70 -17.26
N ALA A 97 -8.82 -23.45 -18.11
CA ALA A 97 -7.63 -22.73 -17.71
C ALA A 97 -8.02 -21.31 -17.28
N ILE A 98 -7.97 -21.05 -15.97
CA ILE A 98 -8.05 -19.69 -15.43
C ILE A 98 -6.94 -18.90 -16.12
N LYS A 99 -7.33 -17.88 -16.89
CA LYS A 99 -6.41 -17.10 -17.71
C LYS A 99 -5.62 -16.14 -16.83
N VAL A 100 -4.64 -16.70 -16.10
CA VAL A 100 -3.64 -15.95 -15.36
C VAL A 100 -2.98 -14.97 -16.33
N MET A 101 -3.21 -13.68 -16.10
CA MET A 101 -2.56 -12.64 -16.88
C MET A 101 -1.07 -12.67 -16.54
N PRO A 102 -0.15 -12.74 -17.52
CA PRO A 102 1.27 -12.88 -17.22
C PRO A 102 1.75 -11.67 -16.42
N LEU A 103 2.27 -11.93 -15.21
CA LEU A 103 2.90 -10.90 -14.38
C LEU A 103 4.14 -10.35 -15.11
N PRO A 104 4.47 -9.07 -14.95
CA PRO A 104 5.75 -8.52 -15.43
C PRO A 104 6.93 -9.29 -14.81
N SER A 105 7.98 -9.49 -15.60
CA SER A 105 9.24 -10.07 -15.10
C SER A 105 9.75 -9.32 -13.87
N ASN A 106 10.17 -10.07 -12.85
CA ASN A 106 10.67 -9.59 -11.55
C ASN A 106 9.62 -9.01 -10.59
N THR A 107 8.32 -9.25 -10.81
CA THR A 107 7.27 -8.90 -9.84
C THR A 107 6.88 -10.07 -8.94
N PHE A 108 6.58 -9.78 -7.68
CA PHE A 108 6.25 -10.79 -6.65
C PHE A 108 4.75 -10.74 -6.31
N PRO A 109 4.02 -11.87 -6.33
CA PRO A 109 2.59 -11.87 -6.02
C PRO A 109 2.33 -11.71 -4.51
N VAL A 110 1.17 -11.14 -4.19
CA VAL A 110 0.60 -11.06 -2.84
C VAL A 110 -0.87 -11.47 -2.91
N ASP A 111 -1.22 -12.59 -2.28
CA ASP A 111 -2.59 -13.13 -2.27
C ASP A 111 -3.57 -12.13 -1.65
N THR A 112 -4.52 -11.63 -2.44
CA THR A 112 -5.62 -10.75 -1.99
C THR A 112 -6.48 -11.33 -0.87
N ARG A 113 -6.51 -12.65 -0.68
CA ARG A 113 -7.52 -13.33 0.16
C ARG A 113 -7.17 -13.36 1.64
N ASN A 114 -5.89 -13.37 1.99
CA ASN A 114 -5.41 -13.39 3.38
C ASN A 114 -4.90 -12.01 3.86
N PHE A 115 -5.48 -10.94 3.33
CA PHE A 115 -5.27 -9.58 3.83
C PHE A 115 -5.93 -9.42 5.20
N LYS A 116 -5.20 -8.80 6.12
CA LYS A 116 -5.63 -8.61 7.52
C LYS A 116 -5.47 -7.17 7.96
N TYR A 117 -6.37 -6.69 8.82
CA TYR A 117 -6.35 -5.28 9.24
C TYR A 117 -6.66 -5.04 10.72
N ILE A 118 -6.16 -3.91 11.21
CA ILE A 118 -6.48 -3.35 12.52
C ILE A 118 -6.78 -1.86 12.32
N VAL A 119 -8.01 -1.44 12.65
CA VAL A 119 -8.53 -0.11 12.36
C VAL A 119 -9.07 0.53 13.64
N ASP A 120 -8.57 1.74 13.94
CA ASP A 120 -8.96 2.56 15.08
C ASP A 120 -9.11 1.76 16.40
N PRO A 121 -8.02 1.15 16.95
CA PRO A 121 -8.11 0.20 18.08
C PRO A 121 -8.78 0.76 19.34
N HIS A 122 -8.88 2.08 19.45
CA HIS A 122 -9.43 2.81 20.57
C HIS A 122 -10.78 3.49 20.28
N ASN A 123 -11.29 3.41 19.05
CA ASN A 123 -12.52 4.08 18.59
C ASN A 123 -12.51 5.61 18.83
N GLU A 124 -11.40 6.26 18.50
CA GLU A 124 -11.18 7.69 18.71
C GLU A 124 -11.07 8.50 17.42
N GLY A 125 -10.98 7.83 16.25
CA GLY A 125 -10.77 8.46 14.95
C GLY A 125 -12.02 9.13 14.39
N HIS A 126 -12.54 10.17 15.05
CA HIS A 126 -13.71 10.93 14.61
C HIS A 126 -13.29 12.21 13.85
N PHE A 127 -13.79 12.37 12.62
CA PHE A 127 -13.55 13.54 11.76
C PHE A 127 -14.66 13.73 10.74
N GLU A 128 -14.94 14.97 10.32
CA GLU A 128 -15.97 15.31 9.31
C GLU A 128 -17.39 14.78 9.63
N GLY A 129 -17.72 14.54 10.89
CA GLY A 129 -18.98 13.89 11.30
C GLY A 129 -19.03 12.37 11.07
N THR A 130 -17.92 11.77 10.66
CA THR A 130 -17.73 10.33 10.43
C THR A 130 -16.71 9.73 11.42
N SER A 131 -16.65 8.41 11.51
CA SER A 131 -15.59 7.69 12.23
C SER A 131 -14.67 6.95 11.27
N LEU A 132 -13.41 6.75 11.67
CA LEU A 132 -12.41 6.00 10.92
C LEU A 132 -12.85 4.55 10.64
N SER A 133 -13.57 3.97 11.60
CA SER A 133 -14.31 2.70 11.47
C SER A 133 -15.28 2.71 10.28
N MET A 134 -16.05 3.79 10.11
CA MET A 134 -17.02 3.95 9.01
C MET A 134 -16.31 4.22 7.67
N ARG A 135 -15.31 5.09 7.65
CA ARG A 135 -14.52 5.38 6.45
C ARG A 135 -13.78 4.16 5.91
N MET A 136 -13.21 3.33 6.77
CA MET A 136 -12.63 2.05 6.35
C MET A 136 -13.68 1.12 5.75
N LYS A 137 -14.89 1.07 6.32
CA LYS A 137 -16.00 0.27 5.76
C LYS A 137 -16.40 0.77 4.37
N GLU A 138 -16.49 2.08 4.14
CA GLU A 138 -16.72 2.68 2.81
C GLU A 138 -15.66 2.27 1.79
N ILE A 139 -14.38 2.22 2.19
CA ILE A 139 -13.26 1.79 1.34
C ILE A 139 -13.35 0.28 1.04
N LEU A 140 -13.57 -0.57 2.05
CA LEU A 140 -13.71 -2.01 1.86
C LEU A 140 -14.90 -2.37 0.97
N GLU A 141 -16.03 -1.67 1.11
CA GLU A 141 -17.24 -1.87 0.28
C GLU A 141 -17.01 -1.46 -1.18
N ARG A 142 -16.26 -0.37 -1.44
CA ARG A 142 -15.82 0.03 -2.80
C ARG A 142 -15.02 -1.06 -3.50
N HIS A 143 -14.24 -1.83 -2.74
CA HIS A 143 -13.34 -2.86 -3.24
C HIS A 143 -13.87 -4.30 -3.11
N ASN A 144 -15.16 -4.51 -2.84
CA ASN A 144 -15.76 -5.83 -2.63
C ASN A 144 -15.48 -6.86 -3.76
N GLN A 145 -15.32 -6.40 -5.00
CA GLN A 145 -14.95 -7.22 -6.16
C GLN A 145 -13.52 -7.80 -6.10
N HIS A 146 -12.66 -7.28 -5.21
CA HIS A 146 -11.26 -7.65 -5.01
C HIS A 146 -11.05 -8.43 -3.70
N PHE A 147 -12.03 -9.27 -3.35
CA PHE A 147 -12.02 -10.15 -2.16
C PHE A 147 -12.00 -9.46 -0.78
N THR A 148 -12.25 -8.15 -0.67
CA THR A 148 -12.26 -7.45 0.64
C THR A 148 -13.32 -7.99 1.62
N HIS A 149 -14.35 -8.70 1.14
CA HIS A 149 -15.32 -9.41 1.97
C HIS A 149 -14.74 -10.65 2.69
N LEU A 150 -13.54 -11.11 2.30
CA LEU A 150 -12.80 -12.19 2.98
C LEU A 150 -11.80 -11.66 4.02
N TRP A 151 -11.54 -10.35 4.06
CA TRP A 151 -10.47 -9.78 4.88
C TRP A 151 -10.84 -9.80 6.38
N GLU A 152 -10.01 -10.47 7.17
CA GLU A 152 -10.17 -10.60 8.62
C GLU A 152 -9.53 -9.41 9.34
N GLY A 153 -10.21 -8.82 10.32
CA GLY A 153 -9.61 -7.69 11.03
C GLY A 153 -10.43 -7.10 12.17
N PHE A 154 -9.74 -6.36 13.03
CA PHE A 154 -10.34 -5.65 14.15
C PHE A 154 -10.69 -4.22 13.78
N VAL A 155 -11.82 -3.77 14.30
CA VAL A 155 -12.29 -2.39 14.20
C VAL A 155 -12.71 -1.98 15.62
N GLY A 156 -12.11 -0.94 16.20
CA GLY A 156 -12.30 -0.64 17.63
C GLY A 156 -13.73 -0.27 18.03
N SER A 157 -14.57 0.17 17.09
CA SER A 157 -16.02 0.31 17.28
C SER A 157 -16.76 -1.00 17.60
N LYS A 158 -16.11 -2.16 17.39
CA LYS A 158 -16.58 -3.50 17.79
C LYS A 158 -15.78 -4.03 18.99
N GLN A 159 -14.45 -4.06 18.87
CA GLN A 159 -13.54 -4.70 19.84
C GLN A 159 -12.12 -4.14 19.67
N LYS A 160 -11.44 -3.82 20.78
CA LYS A 160 -9.97 -3.63 20.78
C LYS A 160 -9.29 -5.01 20.76
N PRO A 161 -8.34 -5.28 19.84
CA PRO A 161 -7.56 -6.52 19.87
C PRO A 161 -6.67 -6.62 21.11
N SER A 162 -6.54 -7.84 21.65
CA SER A 162 -5.51 -8.21 22.62
C SER A 162 -4.17 -8.48 21.92
N LEU A 163 -3.07 -8.45 22.69
CA LEU A 163 -1.72 -8.68 22.18
C LEU A 163 -1.59 -10.02 21.42
N SER A 164 -2.23 -11.09 21.91
CA SER A 164 -2.20 -12.41 21.25
C SER A 164 -2.95 -12.40 19.90
N GLU A 165 -4.03 -11.63 19.79
CA GLU A 165 -4.75 -11.47 18.52
C GLU A 165 -3.92 -10.64 17.51
N VAL A 166 -3.19 -9.61 17.96
CA VAL A 166 -2.24 -8.88 17.11
C VAL A 166 -1.10 -9.80 16.63
N GLU A 167 -0.47 -10.54 17.53
CA GLU A 167 0.59 -11.51 17.22
C GLU A 167 0.09 -12.58 16.21
N GLN A 168 -1.13 -13.10 16.38
CA GLN A 168 -1.71 -14.09 15.47
C GLN A 168 -2.15 -13.53 14.10
N LEU A 169 -2.59 -12.27 14.02
CA LEU A 169 -2.89 -11.64 12.72
C LEU A 169 -1.62 -11.43 11.90
N LEU A 170 -0.56 -10.89 12.52
CA LEU A 170 0.71 -10.58 11.86
C LEU A 170 1.40 -11.84 11.31
N CYS A 171 1.47 -12.91 12.10
CA CYS A 171 2.11 -14.15 11.70
C CYS A 171 1.33 -14.96 10.65
N ARG A 172 0.09 -14.58 10.33
CA ARG A 172 -0.85 -15.37 9.51
C ARG A 172 -1.62 -14.54 8.48
N CYS A 173 -0.98 -13.52 7.92
CA CYS A 173 -1.51 -12.67 6.84
C CYS A 173 -0.60 -12.74 5.61
N SER A 174 -1.16 -12.55 4.41
CA SER A 174 -0.37 -12.27 3.20
C SER A 174 0.03 -10.79 3.12
N ALA A 175 -0.88 -9.92 3.57
CA ALA A 175 -0.62 -8.50 3.79
C ALA A 175 -1.35 -7.99 5.05
N PHE A 176 -0.77 -6.98 5.69
CA PHE A 176 -1.31 -6.33 6.89
C PHE A 176 -1.58 -4.84 6.66
N ILE A 177 -2.70 -4.34 7.18
CA ILE A 177 -3.08 -2.92 7.14
C ILE A 177 -3.37 -2.43 8.56
N TYR A 178 -2.61 -1.44 9.04
CA TYR A 178 -2.92 -0.71 10.27
C TYR A 178 -3.36 0.71 9.93
N LEU A 179 -4.52 1.11 10.45
CA LEU A 179 -5.07 2.46 10.31
C LEU A 179 -5.43 2.97 11.71
N GLY A 180 -4.61 3.85 12.29
CA GLY A 180 -4.69 4.19 13.70
C GLY A 180 -4.26 5.60 14.07
N MET A 181 -4.65 6.01 15.28
CA MET A 181 -4.26 7.31 15.84
C MET A 181 -2.84 7.27 16.40
N GLU A 182 -2.54 6.23 17.18
CA GLU A 182 -1.25 6.02 17.84
C GLU A 182 -0.25 5.25 16.98
N ARG A 183 1.05 5.41 17.29
CA ARG A 183 2.16 4.54 16.85
C ARG A 183 1.72 3.07 16.89
N PHE A 184 1.96 2.30 15.83
CA PHE A 184 1.65 0.87 15.81
C PHE A 184 2.18 0.10 17.05
N MET A 185 3.41 0.43 17.49
CA MET A 185 4.06 -0.20 18.66
C MET A 185 3.35 0.01 20.01
N ALA A 186 2.36 0.90 20.10
CA ALA A 186 1.48 0.98 21.26
C ALA A 186 0.55 -0.25 21.40
N ASN A 187 0.39 -1.05 20.34
CA ASN A 187 -0.42 -2.27 20.32
C ASN A 187 0.41 -3.56 20.40
N ILE A 188 1.69 -3.53 20.02
CA ILE A 188 2.64 -4.63 20.18
C ILE A 188 4.02 -4.10 20.59
N PRO A 189 4.57 -4.50 21.77
CA PRO A 189 5.89 -4.03 22.20
C PRO A 189 7.00 -4.43 21.20
N PRO A 190 8.00 -3.58 20.94
CA PRO A 190 9.10 -3.89 20.01
C PRO A 190 9.81 -5.22 20.27
N ALA A 191 10.01 -5.59 21.54
CA ALA A 191 10.62 -6.85 21.94
C ALA A 191 9.75 -8.10 21.69
N LYS A 192 8.42 -7.95 21.57
CA LYS A 192 7.54 -9.03 21.12
C LYS A 192 7.57 -9.16 19.61
N LEU A 193 7.47 -8.03 18.89
CA LEU A 193 7.53 -8.02 17.42
C LEU A 193 8.85 -8.63 16.89
N ALA A 194 9.97 -8.30 17.53
CA ALA A 194 11.30 -8.85 17.21
C ALA A 194 11.43 -10.39 17.39
N ALA A 195 10.47 -11.04 18.07
CA ALA A 195 10.43 -12.48 18.30
C ALA A 195 9.39 -13.20 17.42
N LEU A 196 8.65 -12.49 16.57
CA LEU A 196 7.70 -13.10 15.62
C LEU A 196 8.41 -13.47 14.32
N ASN A 197 8.05 -14.63 13.75
CA ASN A 197 8.28 -14.88 12.33
C ASN A 197 7.10 -14.30 11.53
N LEU A 198 7.39 -13.30 10.70
CA LEU A 198 6.43 -12.61 9.84
C LEU A 198 6.59 -12.99 8.37
N SER A 199 7.27 -14.10 8.05
CA SER A 199 7.54 -14.53 6.68
C SER A 199 6.28 -14.70 5.81
N GLU A 200 5.12 -15.02 6.39
CA GLU A 200 3.84 -15.06 5.63
C GLU A 200 3.44 -13.66 5.11
N CYS A 201 3.71 -12.61 5.91
CA CYS A 201 3.37 -11.22 5.60
C CYS A 201 4.36 -10.66 4.57
N ARG A 202 3.95 -10.61 3.29
CA ARG A 202 4.75 -10.03 2.20
C ARG A 202 4.73 -8.50 2.27
N MET A 203 3.59 -7.93 2.66
CA MET A 203 3.32 -6.49 2.61
C MET A 203 2.69 -5.97 3.92
N ALA A 204 3.26 -4.93 4.53
CA ALA A 204 2.66 -4.24 5.68
C ALA A 204 2.45 -2.75 5.40
N LEU A 205 1.24 -2.24 5.63
CA LEU A 205 0.84 -0.86 5.35
C LEU A 205 0.41 -0.15 6.64
N PHE A 206 1.24 0.78 7.13
CA PHE A 206 1.02 1.51 8.37
C PHE A 206 0.62 2.97 8.10
N PHE A 207 -0.69 3.21 8.23
CA PHE A 207 -1.30 4.54 8.22
C PHE A 207 -1.60 4.96 9.67
N ASP A 208 -0.53 5.30 10.40
CA ASP A 208 -0.57 5.68 11.81
C ASP A 208 -0.13 7.14 12.06
N MET A 209 0.24 7.47 13.29
CA MET A 209 0.80 8.78 13.69
C MET A 209 -0.18 9.97 13.50
N VAL A 210 -1.45 9.77 13.87
CA VAL A 210 -2.49 10.83 13.85
C VAL A 210 -2.81 11.32 15.27
N GLN A 211 -2.48 12.58 15.54
CA GLN A 211 -2.81 13.19 16.82
C GLN A 211 -4.25 13.68 16.88
N ASN A 212 -4.95 13.31 17.96
CA ASN A 212 -6.04 14.10 18.54
C ASN A 212 -5.82 14.17 20.05
N ASN A 213 -6.61 14.98 20.76
CA ASN A 213 -6.38 15.19 22.19
C ASN A 213 -6.46 13.88 23.01
N ALA A 214 -7.37 12.96 22.66
CA ALA A 214 -7.54 11.69 23.36
C ALA A 214 -6.35 10.73 23.13
N SER A 215 -5.87 10.61 21.88
CA SER A 215 -4.73 9.78 21.53
C SER A 215 -3.44 10.30 22.16
N VAL A 216 -3.25 11.62 22.22
CA VAL A 216 -2.12 12.25 22.93
C VAL A 216 -2.18 11.97 24.44
N PHE A 217 -3.33 12.16 25.10
CA PHE A 217 -3.45 11.86 26.54
C PHE A 217 -3.22 10.37 26.85
N ARG A 218 -3.72 9.44 26.03
CA ARG A 218 -3.43 8.01 26.21
C ARG A 218 -1.96 7.67 25.95
N GLN A 219 -1.36 8.21 24.88
CA GLN A 219 0.05 7.98 24.59
C GLN A 219 0.92 8.44 25.74
N LEU A 220 0.69 9.64 26.29
CA LEU A 220 1.40 10.13 27.48
C LEU A 220 1.27 9.16 28.67
N ASN A 221 0.05 8.73 28.99
CA ASN A 221 -0.18 7.76 30.08
C ASN A 221 0.48 6.38 29.83
N SER A 222 0.59 5.95 28.57
CA SER A 222 1.28 4.70 28.19
C SER A 222 2.80 4.85 28.20
N ASP A 223 3.32 6.00 27.77
CA ASP A 223 4.73 6.31 27.67
C ASP A 223 5.36 6.63 29.05
N MET A 224 4.56 7.05 30.04
CA MET A 224 5.00 7.28 31.45
C MET A 224 5.70 6.08 32.12
N HIS A 225 5.47 4.86 31.63
CA HIS A 225 6.07 3.64 32.17
C HIS A 225 7.20 3.07 31.29
N LYS A 226 7.60 3.76 30.21
CA LYS A 226 8.62 3.29 29.26
C LYS A 226 9.98 3.94 29.53
N SER A 227 11.05 3.20 29.21
CA SER A 227 12.40 3.76 29.19
C SER A 227 12.67 4.56 27.90
N SER A 228 13.73 5.37 27.89
CA SER A 228 14.11 6.15 26.70
C SER A 228 14.50 5.24 25.51
N GLU A 229 15.13 4.10 25.80
CA GLU A 229 15.50 3.09 24.81
C GLU A 229 14.27 2.39 24.24
N GLN A 230 13.26 2.09 25.08
CA GLN A 230 11.99 1.52 24.64
C GLN A 230 11.25 2.49 23.71
N PHE A 231 11.14 3.77 24.10
CA PHE A 231 10.51 4.81 23.29
C PHE A 231 11.24 5.01 21.94
N ALA A 232 12.59 4.94 21.93
CA ALA A 232 13.38 5.05 20.71
C ALA A 232 13.08 3.93 19.69
N LEU A 233 12.66 2.74 20.14
CA LEU A 233 12.25 1.63 19.28
C LEU A 233 10.81 1.76 18.73
N GLU A 234 10.03 2.74 19.19
CA GLU A 234 8.65 2.99 18.72
C GLU A 234 8.56 4.02 17.58
N LYS A 235 9.71 4.51 17.10
CA LYS A 235 9.81 5.39 15.93
C LYS A 235 9.38 4.65 14.63
N PRO A 236 8.98 5.38 13.56
CA PRO A 236 8.60 4.76 12.29
C PRO A 236 9.75 4.04 11.56
N LEU A 237 10.99 4.54 11.66
CA LEU A 237 12.15 3.92 11.03
C LEU A 237 12.51 2.58 11.70
N GLU A 238 12.52 2.57 13.03
CA GLU A 238 12.70 1.38 13.86
C GLU A 238 11.54 0.38 13.70
N THR A 239 10.31 0.87 13.50
CA THR A 239 9.15 0.05 13.10
C THR A 239 9.39 -0.66 11.77
N ALA A 240 9.80 0.07 10.74
CA ALA A 240 10.13 -0.52 9.43
C ALA A 240 11.32 -1.51 9.52
N LEU A 241 12.33 -1.24 10.35
CA LEU A 241 13.44 -2.16 10.57
C LEU A 241 13.00 -3.45 11.29
N LEU A 242 12.18 -3.35 12.33
CA LEU A 242 11.69 -4.52 13.07
C LEU A 242 10.78 -5.41 12.20
N MET A 243 9.88 -4.82 11.42
CA MET A 243 9.09 -5.54 10.43
C MET A 243 9.97 -6.20 9.34
N SER A 244 11.07 -5.53 8.93
CA SER A 244 12.03 -6.09 7.98
C SER A 244 12.77 -7.30 8.55
N LEU A 245 13.20 -7.24 9.82
CA LEU A 245 13.88 -8.32 10.52
C LEU A 245 12.96 -9.51 10.80
N GLY A 246 11.66 -9.26 11.01
CA GLY A 246 10.62 -10.31 11.08
C GLY A 246 10.37 -11.03 9.74
N GLY A 247 10.88 -10.52 8.62
CA GLY A 247 10.78 -11.16 7.31
C GLY A 247 9.80 -10.52 6.32
N VAL A 248 9.26 -9.34 6.61
CA VAL A 248 8.34 -8.64 5.69
C VAL A 248 9.09 -7.97 4.54
N ASP A 249 8.65 -8.21 3.31
CA ASP A 249 9.37 -7.82 2.09
C ASP A 249 9.13 -6.36 1.68
N CYS A 250 7.95 -5.82 1.99
CA CYS A 250 7.47 -4.50 1.57
C CYS A 250 6.73 -3.81 2.73
N ILE A 251 7.22 -2.67 3.19
CA ILE A 251 6.70 -1.98 4.38
C ILE A 251 6.45 -0.51 4.06
N VAL A 252 5.20 -0.05 4.14
CA VAL A 252 4.83 1.35 3.97
C VAL A 252 4.56 1.96 5.34
N VAL A 253 5.18 3.11 5.63
CA VAL A 253 5.03 3.85 6.90
C VAL A 253 4.91 5.36 6.67
N ASN A 254 4.24 6.04 7.59
CA ASN A 254 4.34 7.50 7.73
C ASN A 254 5.66 7.88 8.41
N GLN A 255 6.46 8.75 7.81
CA GLN A 255 7.73 9.22 8.38
C GLN A 255 7.51 10.20 9.56
N TRP A 256 6.43 10.96 9.52
CA TRP A 256 6.02 11.97 10.50
C TRP A 256 4.51 11.95 10.77
N GLN A 257 4.07 12.78 11.71
CA GLN A 257 2.67 12.96 12.08
C GLN A 257 1.82 13.49 10.92
N THR A 258 0.57 13.05 10.84
CA THR A 258 -0.35 13.39 9.74
C THR A 258 -1.77 13.63 10.25
N SER A 259 -2.64 14.22 9.42
CA SER A 259 -4.06 14.41 9.75
C SER A 259 -4.86 13.15 9.44
N LEU A 260 -5.96 12.92 10.18
CA LEU A 260 -6.80 11.73 9.98
C LEU A 260 -7.40 11.67 8.56
N GLN A 261 -7.77 12.83 8.04
CA GLN A 261 -8.28 13.04 6.69
C GLN A 261 -7.23 12.62 5.64
N GLN A 262 -6.01 13.16 5.71
CA GLN A 262 -4.91 12.83 4.78
C GLN A 262 -4.54 11.35 4.87
N ASN A 263 -4.48 10.77 6.07
CA ASN A 263 -4.13 9.35 6.26
C ASN A 263 -5.17 8.43 5.61
N THR A 264 -6.46 8.74 5.80
CA THR A 264 -7.58 7.98 5.23
C THR A 264 -7.62 8.11 3.69
N GLN A 265 -7.35 9.31 3.16
CA GLN A 265 -7.23 9.56 1.72
C GLN A 265 -6.04 8.80 1.12
N ASN A 266 -4.89 8.80 1.80
CA ASN A 266 -3.70 8.08 1.36
C ASN A 266 -3.94 6.56 1.31
N LEU A 267 -4.54 5.98 2.36
CA LEU A 267 -4.93 4.56 2.36
C LEU A 267 -5.91 4.24 1.21
N ALA A 268 -6.93 5.07 1.00
CA ALA A 268 -7.89 4.87 -0.08
C ALA A 268 -7.21 4.86 -1.46
N LYS A 269 -6.33 5.83 -1.73
CA LYS A 269 -5.55 5.88 -2.99
C LYS A 269 -4.61 4.69 -3.15
N VAL A 270 -3.93 4.28 -2.07
CA VAL A 270 -3.04 3.11 -2.08
C VAL A 270 -3.81 1.82 -2.38
N LEU A 271 -5.01 1.65 -1.83
CA LEU A 271 -5.86 0.49 -2.13
C LEU A 271 -6.49 0.54 -3.53
N ASP A 272 -6.92 1.72 -4.01
CA ASP A 272 -7.35 1.89 -5.40
C ASP A 272 -6.21 1.54 -6.38
N ASN A 273 -4.98 2.03 -6.18
CA ASN A 273 -3.83 1.73 -7.04
C ASN A 273 -3.42 0.24 -7.02
N LEU A 274 -3.36 -0.39 -5.84
CA LEU A 274 -3.00 -1.83 -5.72
C LEU A 274 -4.08 -2.76 -6.26
N LEU A 275 -5.35 -2.51 -5.97
CA LEU A 275 -6.45 -3.44 -6.28
C LEU A 275 -7.08 -3.20 -7.65
N ARG A 276 -7.36 -1.94 -7.99
CA ARG A 276 -8.04 -1.55 -9.23
C ARG A 276 -7.07 -1.41 -10.38
N GLU A 277 -5.99 -0.66 -10.18
CA GLU A 277 -5.00 -0.38 -11.24
C GLU A 277 -3.92 -1.46 -11.36
N ARG A 278 -3.77 -2.32 -10.33
CA ARG A 278 -2.75 -3.39 -10.26
C ARG A 278 -1.31 -2.86 -10.40
N GLN A 279 -1.07 -1.65 -9.91
CA GLN A 279 0.27 -1.09 -9.79
C GLN A 279 1.13 -1.92 -8.82
N THR A 280 2.45 -1.87 -8.98
CA THR A 280 3.37 -2.41 -7.97
C THR A 280 3.33 -1.59 -6.67
N SER A 281 3.86 -2.13 -5.57
CA SER A 281 4.05 -1.40 -4.32
C SER A 281 4.83 -0.10 -4.50
N GLY A 282 5.89 -0.12 -5.32
CA GLY A 282 6.71 1.05 -5.63
C GLY A 282 5.97 2.11 -6.43
N GLN A 283 5.31 1.70 -7.53
CA GLN A 283 4.50 2.60 -8.36
C GLN A 283 3.36 3.23 -7.57
N THR A 284 2.68 2.44 -6.72
CA THR A 284 1.58 2.91 -5.88
C THR A 284 1.96 4.10 -5.00
N ILE A 285 3.11 4.01 -4.31
CA ILE A 285 3.59 5.07 -3.41
C ILE A 285 4.20 6.24 -4.19
N HIS A 286 4.70 6.01 -5.40
CA HIS A 286 5.17 7.07 -6.29
C HIS A 286 4.02 7.87 -6.93
N ALA A 287 2.93 7.21 -7.32
CA ALA A 287 1.71 7.85 -7.81
C ALA A 287 1.10 8.75 -6.73
N LEU A 288 1.08 8.30 -5.47
CA LEU A 288 0.63 9.10 -4.32
C LEU A 288 1.43 10.41 -4.16
N ARG A 289 2.72 10.42 -4.53
CA ARG A 289 3.60 11.60 -4.47
C ARG A 289 3.38 12.60 -5.60
N ARG A 290 3.06 12.14 -6.83
CA ARG A 290 2.88 13.01 -8.01
C ARG A 290 1.57 13.84 -7.95
N GLY A 291 0.62 13.44 -7.10
CA GLY A 291 -0.72 14.02 -7.05
C GLY A 291 -1.61 13.57 -8.21
N ASP A 292 -2.90 13.86 -8.14
CA ASP A 292 -3.82 13.50 -9.23
C ASP A 292 -3.65 14.50 -10.37
N SER A 293 -3.11 14.05 -11.52
CA SER A 293 -3.08 14.84 -12.76
C SER A 293 -4.46 14.99 -13.43
N SER A 294 -5.53 14.75 -12.66
CA SER A 294 -6.93 14.74 -13.07
C SER A 294 -7.82 15.52 -12.11
N GLU A 295 -7.35 16.65 -11.57
CA GLU A 295 -8.27 17.67 -11.07
C GLU A 295 -9.13 18.19 -12.22
N ILE A 296 -10.38 17.70 -12.28
CA ILE A 296 -11.39 18.18 -13.21
C ILE A 296 -11.66 19.66 -12.86
N PRO A 297 -11.52 20.61 -13.81
CA PRO A 297 -11.75 22.02 -13.52
C PRO A 297 -13.19 22.26 -13.04
N TYR A 298 -13.36 22.62 -11.77
CA TYR A 298 -14.66 23.02 -11.24
C TYR A 298 -15.14 24.29 -11.97
N HIS A 299 -16.29 24.17 -12.64
CA HIS A 299 -16.87 25.25 -13.43
C HIS A 299 -17.22 26.47 -12.56
N LYS A 300 -16.62 27.63 -12.88
CA LYS A 300 -17.11 28.93 -12.39
C LYS A 300 -18.45 29.28 -13.03
N VAL A 301 -19.47 29.51 -12.20
CA VAL A 301 -20.43 30.64 -12.17
C VAL A 301 -20.89 30.68 -10.68
N THR A 302 -20.99 31.80 -9.94
CA THR A 302 -21.43 33.17 -10.32
C THR A 302 -20.67 34.27 -9.56
N GLU A 303 -20.57 35.41 -10.22
CA GLU A 303 -20.41 36.81 -9.73
C GLU A 303 -21.16 37.14 -8.42
N SER A 304 -20.91 38.21 -7.66
CA SER A 304 -19.98 39.37 -7.70
C SER A 304 -19.95 39.99 -6.26
N TYR A 305 -19.16 40.99 -5.86
CA TYR A 305 -18.26 41.97 -6.51
C TYR A 305 -16.80 41.77 -5.95
N ASP A 306 -15.81 42.68 -5.92
CA ASP A 306 -15.73 44.12 -6.20
C ASP A 306 -14.29 44.58 -6.56
N GLN A 307 -14.14 45.87 -6.89
CA GLN A 307 -12.89 46.60 -7.18
C GLN A 307 -12.13 47.00 -5.89
N GLU A 308 -10.85 47.40 -5.89
CA GLU A 308 -9.82 47.58 -6.94
C GLU A 308 -8.64 46.58 -6.71
N LEU A 309 -7.42 46.60 -7.31
CA LEU A 309 -6.59 47.60 -8.01
C LEU A 309 -5.62 46.92 -9.02
N LEU A 310 -4.84 47.72 -9.75
CA LEU A 310 -3.83 47.27 -10.72
C LEU A 310 -2.41 47.75 -10.35
N THR A 311 -1.41 46.87 -10.46
CA THR A 311 -0.07 47.23 -11.00
C THR A 311 0.51 46.08 -11.81
N ASP A 312 0.95 46.42 -13.01
CA ASP A 312 1.49 45.55 -14.07
C ASP A 312 2.88 44.98 -13.75
N SER A 313 3.09 43.70 -14.09
CA SER A 313 4.42 43.13 -14.36
C SER A 313 4.28 41.82 -15.14
N LYS A 314 4.54 41.85 -16.45
CA LYS A 314 4.58 40.65 -17.31
C LYS A 314 5.99 40.09 -17.44
N GLU A 315 6.21 38.91 -16.90
CA GLU A 315 7.26 38.00 -17.37
C GLU A 315 6.64 36.59 -17.54
N ASP A 316 6.20 36.29 -18.77
CA ASP A 316 5.75 34.96 -19.18
C ASP A 316 6.97 34.10 -19.56
N GLU A 317 7.44 33.20 -18.68
CA GLU A 317 8.09 31.98 -19.16
C GLU A 317 7.93 30.75 -18.25
N VAL A 318 7.11 29.81 -18.76
CA VAL A 318 7.13 28.35 -18.56
C VAL A 318 7.84 27.81 -17.30
N HIS A 319 7.05 27.55 -16.25
CA HIS A 319 6.95 26.20 -15.66
C HIS A 319 5.71 26.12 -14.74
N HIS A 320 4.75 25.23 -15.04
CA HIS A 320 3.74 24.81 -14.07
C HIS A 320 4.40 23.93 -13.00
N LYS A 321 5.06 24.58 -12.04
CA LYS A 321 5.66 23.93 -10.87
C LYS A 321 4.54 23.52 -9.92
N MET A 322 3.97 22.34 -10.17
CA MET A 322 3.04 21.63 -9.27
C MET A 322 3.54 21.77 -7.83
N THR A 323 2.80 22.49 -6.97
CA THR A 323 3.26 22.80 -5.60
C THR A 323 3.04 21.58 -4.71
N LEU A 324 3.94 20.60 -4.87
CA LEU A 324 3.93 19.33 -4.14
C LEU A 324 3.93 19.59 -2.63
N THR A 325 2.85 19.20 -1.97
CA THR A 325 2.67 19.41 -0.53
C THR A 325 3.62 18.51 0.26
N SER A 326 4.13 18.98 1.40
CA SER A 326 5.03 18.19 2.25
C SER A 326 4.40 16.89 2.74
N SER A 327 3.06 16.81 2.82
CA SER A 327 2.33 15.58 3.16
C SER A 327 2.42 14.49 2.09
N ALA A 328 2.63 14.83 0.82
CA ALA A 328 2.80 13.86 -0.27
C ALA A 328 4.04 12.97 -0.08
N PHE A 329 5.10 13.52 0.53
CA PHE A 329 6.34 12.80 0.83
C PHE A 329 6.36 12.12 2.20
N ASN A 330 5.29 12.22 3.01
CA ASN A 330 5.25 11.57 4.32
C ASN A 330 5.16 10.03 4.22
N CYS A 331 4.63 9.52 3.12
CA CYS A 331 4.44 8.09 2.88
C CYS A 331 5.71 7.49 2.26
N ILE A 332 6.37 6.61 3.01
CA ILE A 332 7.67 6.01 2.65
C ILE A 332 7.53 4.49 2.51
N LEU A 333 8.11 3.95 1.44
CA LEU A 333 8.21 2.52 1.19
C LEU A 333 9.61 2.00 1.52
N TYR A 334 9.68 1.00 2.39
CA TYR A 334 10.87 0.22 2.69
C TYR A 334 10.77 -1.19 2.09
N GLY A 335 11.89 -1.70 1.56
CA GLY A 335 11.99 -3.01 0.92
C GLY A 335 11.59 -3.01 -0.55
N LEU A 336 11.02 -4.13 -1.00
CA LEU A 336 10.78 -4.44 -2.40
C LEU A 336 9.69 -3.55 -3.03
N PRO A 337 10.01 -2.81 -4.11
CA PRO A 337 9.03 -2.01 -4.84
C PRO A 337 8.23 -2.80 -5.89
N TYR A 338 8.44 -4.11 -6.01
CA TYR A 338 7.91 -4.94 -7.10
C TYR A 338 6.76 -5.88 -6.68
N LEU A 339 6.14 -5.68 -5.53
CA LEU A 339 5.02 -6.53 -5.10
C LEU A 339 3.74 -6.12 -5.84
N ILE A 340 3.06 -7.09 -6.45
CA ILE A 340 1.74 -6.92 -7.08
C ILE A 340 0.71 -7.72 -6.29
N VAL A 341 -0.38 -7.06 -5.94
CA VAL A 341 -1.52 -7.66 -5.26
C VAL A 341 -2.37 -8.41 -6.29
N THR A 342 -2.62 -9.70 -6.08
CA THR A 342 -3.25 -10.64 -7.05
C THR A 342 -4.62 -11.11 -6.59
#